data_AF-A0AAD9GY62-F1
#
_entry.id   AF-A0AAD9GY62-F1
#
_cell.length_a   1.000
_cell.length_b   1.000
_cell.length_c   1.000
_cell.angle_alpha   90.00
_cell.angle_beta   90.00
_cell.angle_gamma   90.00
#
_symmetry.space_group_name_H-M   'P 1'
#
loop_
_entity.id
_entity.type
_entity.pdbx_description
1 polymer ?
#
loop_
_entity_poly.entity_id
_entity_poly.type
_entity_poly.pdbx_seq_one_letter_code
_entity_poly.pdbx_strand_id
1 'polypeptide(L)'
;MKILTNCFCCDYYTGISKAKELIFTSRRLNSEAAEKVGLVDYAVPEGNAYDKALEIAREILPNGPVGVRMAKEAIMRGSEVDIASGMAIENACYAQVVPTKDRIEGLVAFKEKRKPQYKGE
;
A
#
# COMPACT_ATOMS: atom_id res chain seq x y z
N MET A 1 -8.59 7.99 20.69
CA MET A 1 -8.51 8.57 19.34
C MET A 1 -9.90 9.08 18.95
N LYS A 2 -10.11 10.40 18.76
CA LYS A 2 -11.33 10.91 18.12
C LYS A 2 -11.12 10.69 16.63
N ILE A 3 -11.86 9.77 16.04
CA ILE A 3 -11.79 9.51 14.60
C ILE A 3 -12.59 10.64 13.94
N LEU A 4 -11.90 11.71 13.54
CA LEU A 4 -12.39 12.73 12.63
C LEU A 4 -12.06 12.31 11.18
N THR A 5 -12.37 11.06 10.80
CA THR A 5 -12.16 10.67 9.41
C THR A 5 -13.17 11.39 8.53
N ASN A 6 -12.68 12.05 7.49
CA ASN A 6 -13.51 12.56 6.41
C ASN A 6 -14.34 11.40 5.83
N CYS A 7 -15.63 11.67 5.61
CA CYS A 7 -16.65 10.71 5.15
C CYS A 7 -16.13 9.80 4.03
N PHE A 8 -15.48 10.40 3.03
CA PHE A 8 -14.94 9.71 1.85
C PHE A 8 -13.84 8.70 2.13
N CYS A 9 -12.94 8.99 3.07
CA CYS A 9 -11.75 8.16 3.30
C CYS A 9 -12.12 6.90 4.09
N CYS A 10 -13.08 6.99 5.01
CA CYS A 10 -13.54 5.85 5.80
C CYS A 10 -14.29 4.82 4.95
N ASP A 11 -15.10 5.29 3.99
CA ASP A 11 -15.85 4.43 3.06
C ASP A 11 -14.91 3.54 2.23
N TYR A 12 -13.77 4.10 1.82
CA TYR A 12 -12.80 3.43 0.96
C TYR A 12 -12.09 2.25 1.66
N TYR A 13 -11.75 2.39 2.95
CA TYR A 13 -11.02 1.35 3.67
C TYR A 13 -11.90 0.35 4.43
N THR A 14 -13.03 0.80 4.99
CA THR A 14 -13.86 -0.01 5.91
C THR A 14 -15.15 -0.54 5.27
N GLY A 15 -15.46 -0.08 4.06
CA GLY A 15 -16.71 -0.35 3.36
C GLY A 15 -17.87 0.53 3.85
N ILE A 16 -18.81 0.81 2.93
CA ILE A 16 -19.90 1.78 3.12
C ILE A 16 -20.76 1.49 4.36
N SER A 17 -21.06 0.22 4.64
CA SER A 17 -21.92 -0.15 5.79
C SER A 17 -21.26 0.21 7.12
N LYS A 18 -19.98 -0.12 7.27
CA LYS A 18 -19.25 0.08 8.51
C LYS A 18 -18.87 1.54 8.72
N ALA A 19 -18.49 2.21 7.64
CA ALA A 19 -18.24 3.64 7.65
C ALA A 19 -19.48 4.44 8.08
N LYS A 20 -20.68 4.11 7.58
CA LYS A 20 -21.94 4.74 8.02
C LYS A 20 -22.19 4.55 9.52
N GLU A 21 -22.01 3.33 10.05
CA GLU A 21 -22.14 3.08 11.50
C GLU A 21 -21.20 3.99 12.30
N LEU A 22 -19.91 4.05 11.91
CA LEU A 22 -18.89 4.81 12.63
C LEU A 22 -19.14 6.32 12.58
N ILE A 23 -19.54 6.84 11.41
CA ILE A 23 -19.81 8.27 11.21
C ILE A 23 -21.06 8.69 11.98
N PHE A 24 -22.17 7.94 11.85
CA PHE A 24 -23.44 8.32 12.48
C PHE A 24 -23.41 8.18 14.00
N THR A 25 -22.74 7.16 14.52
CA THR A 25 -22.64 6.97 15.98
C THR A 25 -21.56 7.83 16.61
N SER A 26 -20.61 8.37 15.82
CA SER A 26 -19.44 9.11 16.31
C SER A 26 -18.68 8.37 17.43
N ARG A 27 -18.75 7.03 17.42
CA ARG A 27 -18.13 6.18 18.45
C ARG A 27 -16.61 6.22 18.35
N ARG A 28 -15.93 6.17 19.49
CA ARG A 28 -14.47 6.01 19.52
C ARG A 28 -14.11 4.54 19.31
N LEU A 29 -13.13 4.29 18.45
CA LEU A 29 -12.51 2.97 18.29
C LEU A 29 -11.19 2.92 19.07
N ASN A 30 -10.90 1.74 19.62
CA ASN A 30 -9.55 1.39 20.08
C ASN A 30 -8.74 0.86 18.88
N SER A 31 -7.43 0.67 19.09
CA SER A 31 -6.51 0.22 18.04
C SER A 31 -6.90 -1.14 17.45
N GLU A 32 -7.22 -2.12 18.29
CA GLU A 32 -7.62 -3.47 17.85
C GLU A 32 -8.92 -3.46 17.02
N ALA A 33 -9.92 -2.65 17.42
CA ALA A 33 -11.15 -2.53 16.64
C ALA A 33 -10.91 -1.77 15.33
N ALA A 34 -9.98 -0.80 15.30
CA ALA A 34 -9.62 -0.12 14.07
C ALA A 34 -8.94 -1.09 13.08
N GLU A 35 -8.09 -2.00 13.57
CA GLU A 35 -7.46 -3.04 12.75
C GLU A 35 -8.49 -4.02 12.19
N LYS A 36 -9.39 -4.55 13.04
CA LYS A 36 -10.46 -5.48 12.61
C LYS A 36 -11.40 -4.91 11.56
N VAL A 37 -11.57 -3.59 11.57
CA VAL A 37 -12.46 -2.89 10.64
C VAL A 37 -11.71 -2.46 9.36
N GLY A 38 -10.39 -2.65 9.30
CA GLY A 38 -9.56 -2.29 8.15
C GLY A 38 -9.23 -0.80 8.07
N LEU A 39 -9.41 -0.05 9.16
CA LEU A 39 -9.05 1.37 9.21
C LEU A 39 -7.54 1.58 9.38
N VAL A 40 -6.87 0.62 10.00
CA VAL A 40 -5.41 0.54 10.13
C VAL A 40 -4.98 -0.90 9.81
N ASP A 41 -3.79 -1.08 9.26
CA ASP A 41 -3.29 -2.41 8.89
C ASP A 41 -2.77 -3.23 10.09
N TYR A 42 -2.25 -2.55 11.12
CA TYR A 42 -1.66 -3.19 12.30
C TYR A 42 -1.98 -2.43 13.59
N ALA A 43 -2.45 -3.14 14.63
CA ALA A 43 -2.44 -2.66 16.00
C ALA A 43 -1.28 -3.30 16.77
N VAL A 44 -0.41 -2.47 17.32
CA VAL A 44 0.71 -2.89 18.17
C VAL A 44 0.61 -2.24 19.55
N PRO A 45 1.29 -2.79 20.58
CA PRO A 45 1.36 -2.15 21.89
C PRO A 45 1.85 -0.71 21.82
N GLU A 46 1.42 0.10 22.78
CA GLU A 46 1.81 1.51 22.88
C GLU A 46 3.34 1.65 22.91
N GLY A 47 3.87 2.60 22.14
CA GLY A 47 5.32 2.80 21.96
C GLY A 47 5.93 2.02 20.79
N ASN A 48 5.31 0.93 20.32
CA ASN A 48 5.93 0.04 19.31
C ASN A 48 5.51 0.37 17.87
N ALA A 49 4.67 1.39 17.65
CA ALA A 49 4.18 1.76 16.32
C ALA A 49 5.32 2.15 15.37
N TYR A 50 6.34 2.85 15.88
CA TYR A 50 7.50 3.25 15.08
C TYR A 50 8.34 2.04 14.65
N ASP A 51 8.58 1.11 15.57
CA ASP A 51 9.36 -0.10 15.27
C ASP A 51 8.67 -0.98 14.24
N LYS A 52 7.33 -1.11 14.33
CA LYS A 52 6.55 -1.84 13.32
C LYS A 52 6.60 -1.15 11.96
N ALA A 53 6.52 0.18 11.92
CA ALA A 53 6.68 0.93 10.68
C ALA A 53 8.08 0.74 10.06
N LEU A 54 9.14 0.71 10.88
CA LEU A 54 10.50 0.43 10.42
C LEU A 54 10.68 -1.00 9.91
N GLU A 55 10.04 -1.98 10.53
CA GLU A 55 10.03 -3.38 10.07
C GLU A 55 9.48 -3.45 8.64
N ILE A 56 8.31 -2.87 8.40
CA ILE A 56 7.67 -2.83 7.08
C ILE A 56 8.55 -2.06 6.07
N ALA A 57 9.11 -0.92 6.49
CA ALA A 57 10.02 -0.17 5.62
C ALA A 57 11.24 -1.01 5.21
N ARG A 58 11.80 -1.83 6.11
CA ARG A 58 12.91 -2.74 5.81
C ARG A 58 12.53 -3.87 4.85
N GLU A 59 11.27 -4.26 4.80
CA GLU A 59 10.76 -5.21 3.79
C GLU A 59 10.57 -4.55 2.42
N ILE A 60 10.21 -3.27 2.39
CA ILE A 60 10.01 -2.51 1.14
C ILE A 60 11.35 -2.07 0.52
N LEU A 61 12.30 -1.62 1.33
CA LEU A 61 13.61 -1.11 0.91
C LEU A 61 14.41 -2.01 -0.05
N PRO A 62 14.46 -3.35 0.09
CA PRO A 62 15.20 -4.20 -0.83
C PRO A 62 14.51 -4.35 -2.18
N ASN A 63 13.32 -3.79 -2.41
CA ASN A 63 12.62 -3.85 -3.69
C ASN A 63 13.08 -2.72 -4.64
N GLY A 64 12.89 -2.93 -5.94
CA GLY A 64 13.28 -1.95 -6.96
C GLY A 64 12.53 -0.62 -6.77
N PRO A 65 13.20 0.51 -6.56
CA PRO A 65 12.55 1.79 -6.25
C PRO A 65 11.65 2.28 -7.38
N VAL A 66 12.02 2.02 -8.64
CA VAL A 66 11.16 2.32 -9.80
C VAL A 66 9.90 1.47 -9.79
N GLY A 67 10.04 0.16 -9.52
CA GLY A 67 8.90 -0.76 -9.43
C GLY A 67 7.92 -0.38 -8.33
N VAL A 68 8.41 -0.06 -7.13
CA VAL A 68 7.57 0.38 -6.00
C VAL A 68 6.84 1.69 -6.32
N ARG A 69 7.51 2.66 -6.97
CA ARG A 69 6.90 3.91 -7.39
C ARG A 69 5.77 3.68 -8.40
N MET A 70 6.03 2.89 -9.44
CA MET A 70 5.04 2.62 -10.48
C MET A 70 3.87 1.77 -9.96
N ALA A 71 4.12 0.81 -9.07
CA ALA A 71 3.06 0.05 -8.41
C ALA A 71 2.15 0.95 -7.57
N LYS A 72 2.73 1.89 -6.80
CA LYS A 72 1.95 2.87 -6.05
C LYS A 72 1.06 3.72 -6.97
N GLU A 73 1.61 4.20 -8.09
CA GLU A 73 0.88 5.01 -9.05
C GLU A 73 -0.27 4.24 -9.71
N ALA A 74 -0.01 2.99 -10.10
CA ALA A 74 -0.99 2.11 -10.69
C ALA A 74 -2.16 1.83 -9.73
N ILE A 75 -1.87 1.58 -8.45
CA ILE A 75 -2.91 1.35 -7.44
C ILE A 75 -3.72 2.62 -7.20
N MET A 76 -3.05 3.76 -6.97
CA MET A 76 -3.75 5.03 -6.65
C MET A 76 -4.64 5.52 -7.78
N ARG A 77 -4.17 5.44 -9.03
CA ARG A 77 -4.98 5.89 -10.19
C ARG A 77 -5.94 4.81 -10.67
N GLY A 78 -5.53 3.55 -10.62
CA GLY A 78 -6.32 2.42 -11.09
C GLY A 78 -7.56 2.16 -10.23
N SER A 79 -7.52 2.50 -8.94
CA SER A 79 -8.67 2.31 -8.04
C SER A 79 -9.81 3.30 -8.24
N GLU A 80 -9.59 4.39 -8.96
CA GLU A 80 -10.58 5.46 -9.18
C GLU A 80 -11.34 5.31 -10.52
N VAL A 81 -11.00 4.30 -11.32
CA VAL A 81 -11.53 4.10 -12.67
C VAL A 81 -12.18 2.72 -12.83
N ASP A 82 -12.86 2.50 -13.97
CA ASP A 82 -13.36 1.17 -14.31
C ASP A 82 -12.21 0.18 -14.56
N ILE A 83 -12.52 -1.11 -14.50
CA ILE A 83 -11.52 -2.19 -14.62
C ILE A 83 -10.71 -2.10 -15.92
N ALA A 84 -11.35 -1.76 -17.06
CA ALA A 84 -10.64 -1.71 -18.34
C ALA A 84 -9.64 -0.54 -18.37
N SER A 85 -10.06 0.62 -17.89
CA SER A 85 -9.17 1.78 -17.72
C SER A 85 -8.06 1.50 -16.69
N GLY A 86 -8.38 0.82 -15.58
CA GLY A 86 -7.43 0.43 -14.55
C GLY A 86 -6.33 -0.50 -15.10
N MET A 87 -6.72 -1.50 -15.89
CA MET A 87 -5.78 -2.39 -16.60
C MET A 87 -4.92 -1.63 -17.60
N ALA A 88 -5.46 -0.62 -18.29
CA ALA A 88 -4.67 0.21 -19.19
C ALA A 88 -3.63 1.05 -18.43
N ILE A 89 -3.99 1.62 -17.28
CA ILE A 89 -3.09 2.36 -16.39
C ILE A 89 -1.99 1.43 -15.85
N GLU A 90 -2.35 0.23 -15.39
CA GLU A 90 -1.40 -0.77 -14.91
C GLU A 90 -0.40 -1.14 -16.02
N ASN A 91 -0.88 -1.42 -17.24
CA ASN A 91 -0.02 -1.72 -18.39
C ASN A 91 0.92 -0.56 -18.73
N ALA A 92 0.43 0.68 -18.70
CA ALA A 92 1.26 1.86 -18.93
C ALA A 92 2.34 2.04 -17.85
N CYS A 93 2.01 1.77 -16.58
CA CYS A 93 2.95 1.81 -15.47
C CYS A 93 3.99 0.68 -15.60
N TYR A 94 3.54 -0.52 -15.95
CA TYR A 94 4.39 -1.69 -16.15
C TYR A 94 5.37 -1.49 -17.32
N ALA A 95 4.91 -0.90 -18.43
CA ALA A 95 5.75 -0.59 -19.58
C ALA A 95 6.94 0.33 -19.24
N GLN A 96 6.82 1.18 -18.22
CA GLN A 96 7.94 2.00 -17.73
C GLN A 96 8.95 1.21 -16.90
N VAL A 97 8.52 0.15 -16.22
CA VAL A 97 9.39 -0.73 -15.42
C VAL A 97 10.16 -1.73 -16.32
N VAL A 98 9.56 -2.17 -17.43
CA VAL A 98 10.17 -3.16 -18.35
C VAL A 98 11.58 -2.79 -18.84
N PRO A 99 11.88 -1.56 -19.28
CA PRO A 99 13.22 -1.21 -19.78
C PRO A 99 14.25 -0.92 -18.67
N THR A 100 13.86 -0.92 -17.39
CA THR A 100 14.78 -0.58 -16.28
C THR A 100 15.86 -1.63 -16.09
N LYS A 101 17.07 -1.17 -15.71
CA LYS A 101 18.18 -2.06 -15.33
C LYS A 101 17.87 -2.82 -14.05
N ASP A 102 17.12 -2.20 -13.14
CA ASP A 102 16.66 -2.83 -11.90
C ASP A 102 15.86 -4.12 -12.20
N ARG A 103 14.99 -4.12 -13.20
CA ARG A 103 14.26 -5.34 -13.58
C ARG A 103 15.20 -6.44 -14.06
N ILE A 104 16.19 -6.09 -14.89
CA ILE A 104 17.17 -7.04 -15.41
C ILE A 104 17.99 -7.63 -14.27
N GLU A 105 18.48 -6.79 -13.36
CA GLU A 105 19.21 -7.19 -12.16
C GLU A 105 18.37 -8.10 -11.25
N GLY A 106 17.07 -7.81 -11.09
CA GLY A 106 16.14 -8.67 -10.36
C GLY A 106 16.02 -10.08 -10.98
N LEU A 107 15.92 -10.16 -12.31
CA LEU A 107 15.89 -11.44 -13.04
C LEU A 107 17.21 -12.22 -12.93
N VAL A 108 18.35 -11.52 -13.02
CA VAL A 108 19.68 -12.12 -12.87
C VAL A 108 19.88 -12.62 -11.44
N ALA A 109 19.57 -11.81 -10.45
CA ALA A 109 19.68 -12.16 -9.03
C ALA A 109 18.78 -13.36 -8.67
N PHE A 110 17.57 -13.41 -9.23
CA PHE A 110 16.67 -14.56 -9.07
C PHE A 110 17.27 -15.84 -9.68
N LYS A 111 17.81 -15.76 -10.90
CA LYS A 111 18.48 -16.88 -11.57
C LYS A 111 19.71 -17.38 -10.78
N GLU A 112 20.48 -16.46 -10.22
CA GLU A 112 21.69 -16.72 -9.44
C GLU A 112 21.41 -17.02 -7.96
N LYS A 113 20.15 -16.98 -7.52
CA LYS A 113 19.71 -17.15 -6.12
C LYS A 113 20.44 -16.24 -5.12
N ARG A 114 20.82 -15.04 -5.56
CA ARG A 114 21.47 -14.02 -4.72
C ARG A 114 20.48 -12.88 -4.42
N LYS A 115 20.83 -12.03 -3.45
CA LYS A 115 20.05 -10.83 -3.16
C LYS A 115 20.26 -9.80 -4.29
N PRO A 116 19.19 -9.23 -4.87
CA PRO A 116 19.29 -8.19 -5.89
C PRO A 116 19.81 -6.88 -5.29
N GLN A 117 20.55 -6.10 -6.08
CA GLN A 117 20.97 -4.75 -5.71
C GLN A 117 20.37 -3.74 -6.69
N TYR A 118 19.24 -3.16 -6.30
CA TYR A 118 18.57 -2.15 -7.12
C TYR A 118 19.21 -0.77 -6.92
N LYS A 119 19.38 -0.02 -8.01
CA LYS A 119 19.99 1.32 -8.03
C LYS A 119 19.01 2.41 -8.46
N GLY A 120 17.83 2.06 -8.95
CA GLY A 120 16.85 3.01 -9.47
C GLY A 120 17.12 3.45 -10.90
N GLU A 121 17.72 2.57 -11.70
CA GLU A 121 18.08 2.80 -13.11
C GLU A 121 17.36 1.84 -14.06
#